data_AF-A0A2V8CZB1-F1
#
_entry.id   AF-A0A2V8CZB1-F1
#
_cell.length_a   1.000
_cell.length_b   1.000
_cell.length_c   1.000
_cell.angle_alpha   90.00
_cell.angle_beta   90.00
_cell.angle_gamma   90.00
#
_symmetry.space_group_name_H-M   'P 1'
#
loop_
_entity.id
_entity.type
_entity.pdbx_description
1 polymer ?
#
loop_
_entity_poly.entity_id
_entity_poly.type
_entity_poly.pdbx_seq_one_letter_code
_entity_poly.pdbx_strand_id
1 'polypeptide(L)'
;MTTLTSASTERPALIGRVIRSLDGVPYTVLAIPLRLAVATVFWNSAMTKLANWNTAVELFVEEYKVPLLPPELAAYMAVSIELTTPVLLVLGLATRAASLVLLGMTAVIEVL
;
A
#
# COMPACT_ATOMS: atom_id res chain seq x y z
N MET A 1 55.75 17.52 12.74
CA MET A 1 55.08 16.21 12.59
C MET A 1 53.95 16.20 13.61
N THR A 2 52.65 16.29 13.29
CA THR A 2 51.92 16.02 12.05
C THR A 2 50.59 16.76 12.17
N THR A 3 50.32 17.70 11.26
CA THR A 3 49.06 18.45 11.18
C THR A 3 47.96 17.53 10.65
N LEU A 4 46.96 17.23 11.47
CA LEU A 4 45.71 16.59 11.02
C LEU A 4 44.87 17.64 10.31
N THR A 5 45.12 17.83 9.02
CA THR A 5 44.24 18.56 8.10
C THR A 5 42.88 17.88 8.10
N SER A 6 41.88 18.55 8.69
CA SER A 6 40.47 18.17 8.54
C SER A 6 40.12 18.20 7.06
N ALA A 7 39.88 17.03 6.47
CA ALA A 7 39.35 16.93 5.12
C ALA A 7 37.96 17.56 5.10
N SER A 8 37.88 18.83 4.71
CA SER A 8 36.64 19.51 4.37
C SER A 8 36.05 18.80 3.16
N THR A 9 35.13 17.87 3.40
CA THR A 9 34.34 17.24 2.34
C THR A 9 33.38 18.32 1.83
N GLU A 10 33.81 19.10 0.84
CA GLU A 10 32.97 20.04 0.13
C GLU A 10 31.92 19.24 -0.66
N ARG A 11 30.82 18.88 0.01
CA ARG A 11 29.63 18.38 -0.70
C ARG A 11 29.26 19.47 -1.71
N PRO A 12 29.21 19.20 -3.02
CA PRO A 12 28.96 20.24 -4.01
C PRO A 12 27.66 20.97 -3.68
N ALA A 13 27.69 22.30 -3.67
CA ALA A 13 26.59 23.15 -3.17
C ALA A 13 25.23 22.83 -3.81
N LEU A 14 25.23 22.25 -5.01
CA LEU A 14 24.07 21.72 -5.71
C LEU A 14 23.38 20.58 -4.94
N ILE A 15 24.13 19.61 -4.41
CA ILE A 15 23.59 18.49 -3.62
C ILE A 15 22.95 19.03 -2.34
N GLY A 16 23.60 19.98 -1.67
CA GLY A 16 23.05 20.62 -0.47
C GLY A 16 21.75 21.40 -0.74
N ARG A 17 21.62 22.05 -1.90
CA ARG A 17 20.39 22.71 -2.34
C ARG A 17 19.27 21.70 -2.61
N VAL A 18 19.56 20.62 -3.33
CA VAL A 18 18.57 19.58 -3.65
C VAL A 18 18.04 18.93 -2.37
N ILE A 19 18.92 18.55 -1.44
CA ILE A 19 18.51 17.94 -0.17
C ILE A 19 17.60 18.90 0.62
N ARG A 20 17.97 20.19 0.73
CA ARG A 20 17.15 21.18 1.45
C ARG A 20 15.79 21.43 0.80
N SER A 21 15.70 21.35 -0.53
CA SER A 21 14.43 21.41 -1.25
C SER A 21 13.56 20.17 -0.99
N LEU A 22 14.17 18.99 -0.87
CA LEU A 22 13.47 17.74 -0.55
C LEU A 22 13.00 17.69 0.93
N ASP A 23 13.82 18.16 1.86
CA ASP A 23 13.46 18.28 3.29
C ASP A 23 12.28 19.23 3.52
N GLY A 24 12.04 20.17 2.61
CA GLY A 24 10.93 21.12 2.66
C GLY A 24 9.58 20.54 2.22
N VAL A 25 9.53 19.33 1.67
CA VAL A 25 8.28 18.74 1.17
C VAL A 25 7.43 18.28 2.36
N PRO A 26 6.21 18.84 2.55
CA PRO A 26 5.34 18.41 3.62
C PRO A 26 4.94 16.95 3.43
N TYR A 27 4.98 16.15 4.50
CA TYR A 27 4.57 14.74 4.47
C TYR A 27 3.20 14.53 3.82
N THR A 28 2.25 15.45 4.04
CA THR A 28 0.90 15.42 3.47
C THR A 28 0.89 15.35 1.94
N VAL A 29 1.83 16.04 1.28
CA VAL A 29 1.95 16.06 -0.19
C VAL A 29 2.32 14.67 -0.73
N LEU A 30 3.08 13.89 0.05
CA LEU A 30 3.41 12.51 -0.28
C LEU A 30 2.31 11.53 0.16
N ALA A 31 1.75 11.75 1.34
CA ALA A 31 0.83 10.82 1.98
C ALA A 31 -0.54 10.76 1.28
N ILE A 32 -1.10 11.89 0.86
CA ILE A 32 -2.44 11.92 0.25
C ILE A 32 -2.46 11.18 -1.10
N PRO A 33 -1.58 11.49 -2.07
CA PRO A 33 -1.57 10.78 -3.34
C PRO A 33 -1.30 9.29 -3.18
N LEU A 34 -0.41 8.91 -2.26
CA LEU A 34 -0.11 7.51 -2.00
C LEU A 34 -1.32 6.75 -1.43
N ARG A 35 -2.05 7.36 -0.48
CA ARG A 35 -3.29 6.77 0.06
C ARG A 35 -4.35 6.64 -1.01
N LEU A 36 -4.54 7.66 -1.84
CA LEU A 36 -5.48 7.62 -2.95
C LEU A 36 -5.09 6.55 -3.98
N ALA A 37 -3.82 6.44 -4.35
CA ALA A 37 -3.35 5.45 -5.30
C ALA A 37 -3.67 4.03 -4.83
N VAL A 38 -3.28 3.69 -3.59
CA VAL A 38 -3.58 2.37 -3.00
C VAL A 38 -5.09 2.15 -2.91
N ALA A 39 -5.85 3.14 -2.43
CA ALA A 39 -7.28 3.03 -2.29
C ALA A 39 -8.00 2.78 -3.63
N THR A 40 -7.55 3.44 -4.69
CA THR A 40 -8.14 3.30 -6.03
C THR A 40 -7.92 1.89 -6.59
N VAL A 41 -6.73 1.31 -6.40
CA VAL A 41 -6.43 -0.06 -6.85
C VAL A 41 -7.37 -1.08 -6.21
N PHE A 42 -7.48 -1.06 -4.88
CA PHE A 42 -8.35 -1.99 -4.16
C PHE A 42 -9.83 -1.73 -4.41
N TRP A 43 -10.26 -0.48 -4.55
CA TRP A 43 -11.63 -0.14 -4.89
C TRP A 43 -12.03 -0.70 -6.26
N ASN A 44 -11.17 -0.52 -7.28
CA ASN A 44 -11.41 -1.05 -8.62
C ASN A 44 -11.43 -2.59 -8.64
N SER A 45 -10.55 -3.22 -7.85
CA SER A 45 -10.56 -4.67 -7.62
C SER A 45 -11.92 -5.13 -7.05
N ALA A 46 -12.42 -4.47 -6.01
CA ALA A 46 -13.71 -4.79 -5.41
C ALA A 46 -14.87 -4.61 -6.38
N MET A 47 -14.90 -3.50 -7.12
CA MET A 47 -15.95 -3.23 -8.12
C MET A 47 -16.00 -4.31 -9.19
N THR A 48 -14.84 -4.81 -9.62
CA THR A 48 -14.76 -5.89 -10.62
C THR A 48 -15.31 -7.20 -10.05
N LYS A 49 -14.98 -7.53 -8.80
CA LYS A 49 -15.53 -8.71 -8.10
C LYS A 49 -17.04 -8.62 -7.87
N LEU A 50 -17.55 -7.43 -7.54
CA LEU A 50 -18.98 -7.18 -7.38
C LEU A 50 -19.74 -7.24 -8.70
N ALA A 51 -19.13 -6.78 -9.80
CA ALA A 51 -19.74 -6.82 -11.12
C ALA A 51 -19.95 -8.26 -11.63
N ASN A 52 -19.06 -9.18 -11.27
CA ASN A 52 -19.21 -10.59 -11.61
C ASN A 52 -18.81 -11.50 -10.43
N TRP A 53 -19.79 -11.73 -9.55
CA TRP A 53 -19.56 -12.48 -8.31
C TRP A 53 -19.15 -13.93 -8.54
N ASN A 54 -19.71 -14.59 -9.56
CA ASN A 54 -19.38 -15.99 -9.84
C ASN A 54 -17.91 -16.14 -10.23
N THR A 55 -17.40 -15.24 -11.09
CA THR A 55 -15.98 -15.20 -11.44
C THR A 55 -15.11 -14.84 -10.23
N ALA A 56 -15.59 -13.98 -9.32
CA ALA A 56 -14.88 -13.69 -8.09
C ALA A 56 -14.70 -14.94 -7.21
N VAL A 57 -15.75 -15.74 -7.04
CA VAL A 57 -15.67 -17.00 -6.27
C VAL A 57 -14.76 -18.01 -6.96
N GLU A 58 -14.85 -18.14 -8.29
CA GLU A 58 -14.01 -19.03 -9.08
C GLU A 58 -12.51 -18.73 -8.92
N LEU A 59 -12.12 -17.46 -8.82
CA LEU A 59 -10.73 -17.07 -8.50
C LEU A 59 -10.25 -17.64 -7.15
N PHE A 60 -11.12 -17.70 -6.14
CA PHE A 60 -10.76 -18.30 -4.84
C PHE A 60 -10.71 -19.83 -4.87
N VAL A 61 -11.41 -20.46 -5.83
CA VAL A 61 -11.40 -21.92 -6.02
C VAL A 61 -10.15 -22.35 -6.80
N GLU A 62 -9.93 -21.73 -7.96
CA GLU A 62 -8.97 -22.20 -8.95
C GLU A 62 -7.59 -21.56 -8.81
N GLU A 63 -7.53 -20.28 -8.42
CA GLU A 63 -6.27 -19.54 -8.35
C GLU A 63 -5.73 -19.52 -6.91
N TYR A 64 -6.49 -18.91 -5.97
CA TYR A 64 -5.97 -18.65 -4.62
C TYR A 64 -5.97 -19.87 -3.69
N LYS A 65 -6.76 -20.90 -3.98
CA LYS A 65 -6.81 -22.20 -3.26
C LYS A 65 -6.63 -22.08 -1.74
N VAL A 66 -7.40 -21.19 -1.13
CA VAL A 66 -7.25 -20.85 0.29
C VAL A 66 -7.46 -22.09 1.18
N PRO A 67 -6.47 -22.52 1.99
CA PRO A 67 -6.53 -23.83 2.65
C PRO A 67 -7.42 -23.85 3.90
N LEU A 68 -7.74 -22.67 4.47
CA LEU A 68 -8.41 -22.55 5.78
C LEU A 68 -9.89 -22.22 5.69
N LEU A 69 -10.36 -21.64 4.59
CA LEU A 69 -11.71 -21.07 4.48
C LEU A 69 -12.41 -21.55 3.21
N PRO A 70 -13.75 -21.76 3.26
CA PRO A 70 -14.53 -21.96 2.06
C PRO A 70 -14.36 -20.80 1.07
N PRO A 71 -14.23 -21.07 -0.24
CA PRO A 71 -13.99 -20.04 -1.26
C PRO A 71 -15.01 -18.91 -1.25
N GLU A 72 -16.29 -19.21 -0.99
CA GLU A 72 -17.32 -18.18 -0.92
C GLU A 72 -17.08 -17.21 0.24
N LEU A 73 -16.77 -17.73 1.42
CA LEU A 73 -16.45 -16.93 2.60
C LEU A 73 -15.20 -16.08 2.37
N ALA A 74 -14.18 -16.66 1.74
CA ALA A 74 -12.97 -15.93 1.38
C ALA A 74 -13.26 -14.78 0.41
N ALA A 75 -14.11 -15.00 -0.60
CA ALA A 75 -14.55 -13.96 -1.52
C ALA A 75 -15.31 -12.82 -0.81
N TYR A 76 -16.23 -13.15 0.11
CA TYR A 76 -16.93 -12.14 0.92
C TYR A 76 -15.98 -11.34 1.80
N MET A 77 -15.04 -11.99 2.49
CA MET A 77 -14.07 -11.29 3.33
C MET A 77 -13.15 -10.40 2.50
N ALA A 78 -12.67 -10.90 1.36
CA ALA A 78 -11.84 -10.16 0.44
C ALA A 78 -12.54 -8.89 -0.03
N VAL A 79 -13.74 -8.99 -0.60
CA VAL A 79 -14.47 -7.82 -1.10
C VAL A 79 -14.82 -6.85 0.04
N SER A 80 -15.17 -7.36 1.23
CA SER A 80 -15.44 -6.51 2.40
C SER A 80 -14.20 -5.70 2.80
N ILE A 81 -13.02 -6.33 2.82
CA ILE A 81 -11.74 -5.67 3.09
C ILE A 81 -11.42 -4.64 1.99
N GLU A 82 -11.58 -5.01 0.72
CA GLU A 82 -11.28 -4.15 -0.43
C GLU A 82 -12.23 -2.94 -0.54
N LEU A 83 -13.43 -2.98 0.03
CA LEU A 83 -14.32 -1.82 0.09
C LEU A 83 -14.05 -0.93 1.30
N THR A 84 -13.91 -1.53 2.48
CA THR A 84 -13.86 -0.79 3.75
C THR A 84 -12.49 -0.16 3.98
N THR A 85 -11.42 -0.91 3.75
CA THR A 85 -10.05 -0.51 4.12
C THR A 85 -9.52 0.66 3.28
N PRO A 86 -9.76 0.73 1.96
CA PRO A 86 -9.47 1.91 1.15
C PRO A 86 -10.15 3.20 1.65
N VAL A 87 -11.43 3.11 2.01
CA VAL A 87 -12.19 4.27 2.52
C VAL A 87 -11.57 4.75 3.84
N LEU A 88 -11.25 3.84 4.75
CA LEU A 88 -10.56 4.19 6.00
C LEU A 88 -9.19 4.83 5.75
N LEU A 89 -8.42 4.32 4.78
CA LEU A 89 -7.11 4.89 4.40
C LEU A 89 -7.23 6.33 3.87
N VAL A 90 -8.17 6.58 2.97
CA VAL A 90 -8.39 7.92 2.39
C VAL A 90 -8.84 8.90 3.47
N LEU A 91 -9.77 8.49 4.34
CA LEU A 91 -10.22 9.30 5.48
C LEU A 91 -9.13 9.49 6.54
N GLY A 92 -8.02 8.75 6.47
CA GLY A 92 -6.94 8.82 7.44
C GLY A 92 -7.27 8.16 8.78
N LEU A 93 -8.30 7.31 8.84
CA LEU A 93 -8.73 6.59 10.04
C LEU A 93 -8.02 5.25 10.13
N ALA A 94 -7.53 4.91 11.33
CA ALA A 94 -6.87 3.63 11.63
C ALA A 94 -5.84 3.19 10.57
N THR A 95 -5.13 4.14 9.94
CA THR A 95 -4.32 3.91 8.73
C THR A 95 -3.30 2.80 8.90
N ARG A 96 -2.67 2.70 10.08
CA ARG A 96 -1.71 1.63 10.39
C ARG A 96 -2.35 0.24 10.35
N ALA A 97 -3.54 0.10 10.95
CA ALA A 97 -4.28 -1.16 10.94
C ALA A 97 -4.80 -1.47 9.53
N ALA A 98 -5.36 -0.46 8.84
CA ALA A 98 -5.84 -0.57 7.47
C ALA A 98 -4.73 -1.03 6.51
N SER A 99 -3.55 -0.41 6.57
CA SER A 99 -2.39 -0.83 5.78
C SER A 99 -1.92 -2.25 6.12
N LEU A 100 -1.95 -2.65 7.39
CA LEU A 100 -1.57 -4.01 7.79
C LEU A 100 -2.52 -5.06 7.22
N VAL A 101 -3.83 -4.79 7.25
CA VAL A 101 -4.84 -5.67 6.65
C VAL A 101 -4.64 -5.80 5.14
N LEU A 102 -4.44 -4.68 4.42
CA LEU A 102 -4.18 -4.74 2.97
C LEU A 102 -2.89 -5.48 2.65
N LEU A 103 -1.81 -5.26 3.42
CA LEU A 103 -0.56 -6.02 3.25
C LEU A 103 -0.74 -7.51 3.51
N GLY A 104 -1.51 -7.88 4.54
CA GLY A 104 -1.83 -9.27 4.83
C GLY A 104 -2.60 -9.92 3.68
N MET A 105 -3.60 -9.22 3.13
CA MET A 105 -4.35 -9.69 1.97
C MET A 105 -3.46 -9.87 0.73
N THR A 106 -2.62 -8.89 0.41
CA THR A 106 -1.67 -9.00 -0.70
C THR A 106 -0.69 -10.15 -0.48
N ALA A 107 -0.18 -10.34 0.73
CA ALA A 107 0.71 -11.45 1.03
C ALA A 107 0.02 -12.80 0.82
N VAL A 108 -1.24 -12.94 1.24
CA VAL A 108 -2.03 -14.16 0.99
C VAL A 108 -2.18 -14.42 -0.52
N ILE A 109 -2.40 -13.38 -1.32
CA ILE A 109 -2.58 -13.50 -2.78
C ILE A 109 -1.27 -13.84 -3.52
N GLU A 110 -0.15 -13.23 -3.10
CA GLU A 110 1.12 -13.33 -3.84
C GLU A 110 2.02 -14.49 -3.35
N VAL A 111 1.80 -15.00 -2.14
CA VAL A 111 2.63 -16.06 -1.53
C VAL A 111 1.98 -17.44 -1.63
N LEU A 112 0.65 -17.52 -1.68
CA LEU A 112 -0.08 -18.77 -1.95
C LEU A 112 -0.21 -18.98 -3.45
#